data_AF-A0A6V7U7J7-F1
#
_entry.id   AF-A0A6V7U7J7-F1
#
_cell.length_a   1.000
_cell.length_b   1.000
_cell.length_c   1.000
_cell.angle_alpha   90.00
_cell.angle_beta   90.00
_cell.angle_gamma   90.00
#
_symmetry.space_group_name_H-M   'P 1'
#
loop_
_entity.id
_entity.type
_entity.pdbx_description
1 polymer ?
#
loop_
_entity_poly.entity_id
_entity_poly.type
_entity_poly.pdbx_seq_one_letter_code
_entity_poly.pdbx_strand_id
1 'polypeptide(L)'
;MELEELHINDQGIESLNGIENQVNLQLLDAAANSISSLDNLGHLQKLEDIWLNNNKISSWFEVDKLSKLESLKTVYLEHNPIYNEGCANYRRKAILALPQIRQLDATFCR
;
A
#
# COMPACT_ATOMS: atom_id res chain seq x y z
N MET A 1 2.57 8.24 22.07
CA MET A 1 2.22 6.83 21.92
C MET A 1 2.56 6.47 20.49
N GLU A 2 3.49 5.56 20.30
CA GLU A 2 3.85 5.08 18.98
C GLU A 2 2.89 3.94 18.64
N LEU A 3 2.23 4.02 17.49
CA LEU A 3 1.25 3.03 17.05
C LEU A 3 1.99 1.93 16.26
N GLU A 4 1.71 0.68 16.59
CA GLU A 4 2.15 -0.47 15.80
C GLU A 4 1.14 -0.79 14.69
N GLU A 5 -0.14 -0.50 14.92
CA GLU A 5 -1.22 -0.73 13.97
C GLU A 5 -2.10 0.53 13.86
N LEU A 6 -2.48 0.89 12.64
CA LEU A 6 -3.35 2.03 12.36
C LEU A 6 -4.47 1.57 11.43
N HIS A 7 -5.71 1.66 11.93
CA HIS A 7 -6.92 1.39 11.17
C HIS A 7 -7.67 2.69 10.89
N ILE A 8 -7.74 3.03 9.61
CA ILE A 8 -8.40 4.23 9.10
C ILE A 8 -9.29 3.88 7.89
N ASN A 9 -9.78 2.66 7.84
CA ASN A 9 -10.63 2.15 6.76
C ASN A 9 -12.01 2.83 6.78
N ASP A 10 -12.57 3.07 5.58
CA ASP A 10 -13.90 3.65 5.40
C ASP A 10 -14.11 5.00 6.09
N GLN A 11 -13.12 5.90 5.97
CA GLN A 11 -13.14 7.23 6.60
C GLN A 11 -13.17 8.38 5.57
N GLY A 12 -13.26 8.08 4.28
CA GLY A 12 -13.25 9.09 3.22
C GLY A 12 -11.92 9.82 3.08
N ILE A 13 -10.81 9.20 3.50
CA ILE A 13 -9.49 9.81 3.49
C ILE A 13 -8.97 9.93 2.06
N GLU A 14 -8.43 11.10 1.71
CA GLU A 14 -7.83 11.35 0.40
C GLU A 14 -6.30 11.33 0.42
N SER A 15 -5.70 11.48 1.61
CA SER A 15 -4.26 11.59 1.81
C SER A 15 -3.83 10.96 3.14
N LEU A 16 -2.66 10.34 3.14
CA LEU A 16 -2.02 9.76 4.31
C LEU A 16 -1.19 10.78 5.12
N ASN A 17 -1.38 12.08 4.89
CA ASN A 17 -0.76 13.12 5.71
C ASN A 17 -1.21 12.99 7.18
N GLY A 18 -0.32 13.30 8.12
CA GLY A 18 -0.55 13.13 9.56
C GLY A 18 0.02 11.83 10.14
N ILE A 19 0.61 10.96 9.31
CA ILE A 19 1.31 9.73 9.76
C ILE A 19 2.85 9.85 9.74
N GLU A 20 3.38 11.07 9.66
CA GLU A 20 4.82 11.34 9.50
C GLU A 20 5.67 10.89 10.71
N ASN A 21 5.06 10.82 11.90
CA ASN A 21 5.75 10.46 13.14
C ASN A 21 5.56 8.99 13.54
N GLN A 22 4.81 8.21 12.75
CA GLN A 22 4.40 6.85 13.06
C GLN A 22 5.47 5.85 12.62
N VAL A 23 6.73 6.12 12.98
CA VAL A 23 7.90 5.36 12.53
C VAL A 23 7.93 3.89 12.98
N ASN A 24 7.08 3.52 13.94
CA ASN A 24 6.94 2.15 14.45
C ASN A 24 5.74 1.39 13.89
N LEU A 25 5.03 1.99 12.93
CA LEU A 25 3.88 1.36 12.31
C LEU A 25 4.31 0.09 11.55
N GLN A 26 3.64 -1.02 11.85
CA GLN A 26 3.82 -2.34 11.25
C GLN A 26 2.64 -2.70 10.35
N LEU A 27 1.42 -2.25 10.71
CA LEU A 27 0.22 -2.44 9.90
C LEU A 27 -0.51 -1.12 9.66
N LEU A 28 -0.82 -0.86 8.38
CA LEU A 28 -1.68 0.24 7.97
C LEU A 28 -2.88 -0.30 7.19
N ASP A 29 -4.05 -0.26 7.83
CA ASP A 29 -5.32 -0.51 7.15
C ASP A 29 -5.95 0.81 6.73
N ALA A 30 -5.82 1.13 5.43
CA ALA A 30 -6.39 2.31 4.80
C ALA A 30 -7.36 1.92 3.67
N ALA A 31 -7.99 0.75 3.78
CA ALA A 31 -8.93 0.25 2.79
C ALA A 31 -10.20 1.12 2.69
N ALA A 32 -10.88 1.06 1.56
CA ALA A 32 -12.16 1.75 1.34
C ALA A 32 -12.09 3.28 1.58
N ASN A 33 -11.10 3.93 0.99
CA ASN A 33 -10.90 5.38 1.06
C ASN A 33 -10.81 5.98 -0.36
N SER A 34 -10.40 7.25 -0.45
CA SER A 34 -10.20 7.98 -1.70
C SER A 34 -8.73 8.29 -1.97
N ILE A 35 -7.81 7.49 -1.41
CA ILE A 35 -6.36 7.71 -1.52
C ILE A 35 -5.92 7.49 -2.98
N SER A 36 -5.27 8.50 -3.55
CA SER A 36 -4.71 8.44 -4.90
C SER A 36 -3.19 8.61 -4.93
N SER A 37 -2.60 9.16 -3.86
CA SER A 37 -1.15 9.33 -3.70
C SER A 37 -0.61 8.55 -2.50
N LEU A 38 0.51 7.88 -2.71
CA LEU A 38 1.31 7.18 -1.70
C LEU A 38 2.61 7.95 -1.35
N ASP A 39 2.56 9.27 -1.50
CA ASP A 39 3.66 10.14 -1.09
C ASP A 39 3.91 10.07 0.41
N ASN A 40 5.15 10.39 0.80
CA ASN A 40 5.58 10.48 2.18
C ASN A 40 5.37 9.20 3.01
N LEU A 41 5.36 8.01 2.42
CA LEU A 41 5.35 6.76 3.21
C LEU A 41 6.75 6.22 3.52
N GLY A 42 7.78 6.71 2.83
CA GLY A 42 9.14 6.17 2.87
C GLY A 42 9.84 6.20 4.25
N HIS A 43 9.29 6.88 5.27
CA HIS A 43 9.80 6.84 6.64
C HIS A 43 9.27 5.64 7.44
N LEU A 44 8.22 4.96 6.98
CA LEU A 44 7.58 3.82 7.65
C LEU A 44 8.39 2.52 7.45
N GLN A 45 9.66 2.54 7.84
CA GLN A 45 10.62 1.46 7.59
C GLN A 45 10.28 0.14 8.32
N LYS A 46 9.38 0.19 9.30
CA LYS A 46 8.87 -0.97 10.04
C LYS A 46 7.55 -1.52 9.48
N LEU A 47 6.96 -0.88 8.46
CA LEU A 47 5.68 -1.29 7.90
C LEU A 47 5.83 -2.64 7.19
N GLU A 48 5.07 -3.62 7.65
CA GLU A 48 5.06 -4.98 7.10
C GLU A 48 3.82 -5.22 6.24
N ASP A 49 2.67 -4.68 6.65
CA ASP A 49 1.38 -4.89 6.00
C ASP A 49 0.71 -3.55 5.66
N ILE A 50 0.31 -3.37 4.40
CA ILE A 50 -0.44 -2.19 3.96
C ILE A 50 -1.67 -2.59 3.13
N TRP A 51 -2.84 -2.15 3.57
CA TRP A 51 -4.11 -2.46 2.92
C TRP A 51 -4.66 -1.19 2.27
N LEU A 52 -4.62 -1.17 0.94
CA LEU A 52 -5.04 -0.04 0.10
C LEU A 52 -6.15 -0.45 -0.85
N ASN A 53 -6.78 -1.60 -0.67
CA ASN A 53 -7.88 -2.05 -1.51
C ASN A 53 -9.05 -1.06 -1.45
N ASN A 54 -9.78 -0.93 -2.56
CA ASN A 54 -10.87 0.05 -2.72
C ASN A 54 -10.42 1.50 -2.50
N ASN A 55 -9.37 1.93 -3.20
CA ASN A 55 -8.90 3.32 -3.23
C ASN A 55 -8.89 3.85 -4.68
N LYS A 56 -8.15 4.94 -4.95
CA LYS A 56 -8.06 5.62 -6.25
C LYS A 56 -6.66 5.59 -6.85
N ILE A 57 -5.86 4.58 -6.51
CA ILE A 57 -4.49 4.42 -7.05
C ILE A 57 -4.58 4.05 -8.53
N SER A 58 -4.10 4.95 -9.40
CA SER A 58 -4.25 4.82 -10.86
C SER A 58 -2.94 4.73 -11.63
N SER A 59 -1.79 4.80 -10.96
CA SER A 59 -0.49 4.75 -11.63
C SER A 59 0.48 3.83 -10.92
N TRP A 60 1.30 3.13 -11.71
CA TRP A 60 2.44 2.36 -11.21
C TRP A 60 3.49 3.24 -10.52
N PHE A 61 3.56 4.52 -10.87
CA PHE A 61 4.41 5.49 -10.16
C PHE A 61 4.07 5.61 -8.68
N GLU A 62 2.79 5.49 -8.30
CA GLU A 62 2.38 5.49 -6.90
C GLU A 62 2.80 4.22 -6.20
N VAL A 63 2.60 3.06 -6.85
CA VAL A 63 3.00 1.75 -6.32
C VAL A 63 4.51 1.68 -6.11
N ASP A 64 5.30 2.20 -7.05
CA ASP A 64 6.77 2.24 -6.96
C ASP A 64 7.28 2.98 -5.71
N LYS A 65 6.50 3.91 -5.13
CA LYS A 65 6.88 4.60 -3.88
C LYS A 65 6.97 3.63 -2.70
N LEU A 66 6.20 2.56 -2.71
CA LEU A 66 6.24 1.50 -1.69
C LEU A 66 7.53 0.66 -1.76
N SER A 67 8.30 0.72 -2.85
CA SER A 67 9.61 0.05 -2.96
C SER A 67 10.63 0.52 -1.90
N LYS A 68 10.42 1.72 -1.33
CA LYS A 68 11.24 2.28 -0.25
C LYS A 68 11.00 1.64 1.12
N LEU A 69 9.94 0.83 1.26
CA LEU A 69 9.58 0.17 2.50
C LEU A 69 10.22 -1.22 2.53
N GLU A 70 11.40 -1.31 3.16
CA GLU A 70 12.21 -2.53 3.13
C GLU A 70 11.56 -3.70 3.89
N SER A 71 10.79 -3.40 4.95
CA SER A 71 10.08 -4.40 5.76
C SER A 71 8.75 -4.86 5.16
N LEU A 72 8.30 -4.25 4.07
CA LEU A 72 6.98 -4.50 3.50
C LEU A 72 6.87 -5.92 2.94
N LYS A 73 5.90 -6.69 3.44
CA LYS A 73 5.67 -8.10 3.12
C LYS A 73 4.33 -8.31 2.43
N THR A 74 3.29 -7.60 2.83
CA THR A 74 1.93 -7.80 2.31
C THR A 74 1.34 -6.51 1.80
N VAL A 75 0.78 -6.58 0.60
CA VAL A 75 0.12 -5.44 -0.04
C VAL A 75 -1.24 -5.88 -0.58
N TYR A 76 -2.27 -5.10 -0.28
CA TYR A 76 -3.59 -5.23 -0.93
C TYR A 76 -3.86 -3.98 -1.77
N LEU A 77 -4.06 -4.17 -3.06
CA LEU A 77 -4.28 -3.12 -4.07
C LEU A 77 -5.52 -3.40 -4.93
N GLU A 78 -6.24 -4.51 -4.70
CA GLU A 78 -7.49 -4.83 -5.41
C GLU A 78 -8.49 -3.65 -5.39
N HIS A 79 -9.32 -3.58 -6.43
CA HIS A 79 -10.33 -2.52 -6.56
C HIS A 79 -9.77 -1.08 -6.59
N ASN A 80 -8.49 -0.91 -6.95
CA ASN A 80 -7.95 0.36 -7.42
C ASN A 80 -7.97 0.43 -8.95
N PRO A 81 -7.99 1.63 -9.56
CA PRO A 81 -7.89 1.77 -11.01
C PRO A 81 -6.73 0.99 -11.66
N ILE A 82 -5.55 0.90 -11.02
CA ILE A 82 -4.41 0.07 -11.49
C ILE A 82 -4.74 -1.41 -11.68
N TYR A 83 -5.76 -1.94 -10.98
CA TYR A 83 -6.17 -3.33 -11.10
C TYR A 83 -6.80 -3.63 -12.46
N ASN A 84 -7.53 -2.64 -13.01
CA ASN A 84 -8.27 -2.77 -14.27
C ASN A 84 -7.42 -2.40 -15.50
N GLU A 85 -6.32 -1.65 -15.32
CA GLU A 85 -5.41 -1.28 -16.40
C GLU A 85 -4.52 -2.47 -16.81
N GLY A 86 -5.07 -3.33 -17.66
CA GLY A 86 -4.34 -4.43 -18.29
C GLY A 86 -4.33 -5.71 -17.45
N CYS A 87 -5.51 -6.25 -17.14
CA CYS A 87 -5.77 -7.44 -16.31
C CYS A 87 -4.82 -8.63 -16.52
N ALA A 88 -4.20 -8.77 -17.70
CA ALA A 88 -3.22 -9.83 -17.96
C ALA A 88 -1.86 -9.64 -17.24
N ASN A 89 -1.51 -8.43 -16.81
CA ASN A 89 -0.17 -8.09 -16.33
C ASN A 89 -0.12 -7.42 -14.95
N TYR A 90 -1.27 -7.10 -14.32
CA TYR A 90 -1.32 -6.43 -13.03
C TYR A 90 -0.41 -7.10 -11.99
N ARG A 91 -0.62 -8.40 -11.76
CA ARG A 91 0.19 -9.17 -10.79
C ARG A 91 1.68 -9.12 -11.11
N ARG A 92 2.04 -9.31 -12.38
CA ARG A 92 3.45 -9.28 -12.82
C ARG A 92 4.07 -7.90 -12.59
N LYS A 93 3.36 -6.82 -12.93
CA LYS A 93 3.84 -5.45 -12.73
C LYS A 93 4.00 -5.12 -11.25
N ALA A 94 3.05 -5.50 -10.41
CA ALA A 94 3.15 -5.31 -8.96
C ALA A 94 4.34 -6.03 -8.35
N ILE A 95 4.59 -7.28 -8.74
CA ILE A 95 5.75 -8.05 -8.27
C ILE A 95 7.07 -7.45 -8.78
N LEU A 96 7.10 -6.88 -10.00
CA LEU A 96 8.29 -6.19 -10.53
C LEU A 96 8.55 -4.85 -9.83
N ALA A 97 7.50 -4.10 -9.50
CA ALA A 97 7.57 -2.84 -8.77
C ALA A 97 8.00 -3.06 -7.31
N LEU A 98 7.52 -4.14 -6.70
CA LEU A 98 7.67 -4.45 -5.28
C LEU A 98 8.31 -5.84 -5.09
N PRO A 99 9.59 -6.01 -5.46
CA PRO A 99 10.25 -7.32 -5.40
C PRO A 99 10.42 -7.86 -3.97
N GLN A 100 10.28 -7.01 -2.94
CA GLN A 100 10.42 -7.39 -1.55
C GLN A 100 9.17 -8.07 -0.95
N ILE A 101 7.98 -7.87 -1.54
CA ILE A 101 6.73 -8.37 -0.96
C ILE A 101 6.60 -9.88 -1.13
N ARG A 102 6.00 -10.52 -0.14
CA ARG A 102 5.72 -11.97 -0.11
C ARG A 102 4.30 -12.30 -0.55
N GLN A 103 3.37 -11.37 -0.34
CA GLN A 103 1.96 -11.56 -0.62
C GLN A 103 1.37 -10.31 -1.28
N LEU A 104 0.62 -10.54 -2.34
CA LEU A 104 -0.16 -9.54 -3.07
C LEU A 104 -1.60 -10.03 -3.17
N ASP A 105 -2.55 -9.25 -2.66
CA ASP A 105 -3.99 -9.51 -2.79
C ASP A 105 -4.37 -10.94 -2.33
N ALA A 106 -4.09 -11.23 -1.05
CA ALA A 106 -4.26 -12.56 -0.43
C ALA A 106 -3.49 -13.74 -1.09
N THR A 107 -2.64 -13.49 -2.10
CA THR A 107 -1.96 -14.54 -2.87
C THR A 107 -0.44 -14.42 -2.80
N PHE A 108 0.25 -15.49 -2.44
CA PHE A 108 1.72 -15.53 -2.37
C PHE A 108 2.40 -15.24 -3.71
N CYS A 109 3.47 -14.44 -3.69
CA CYS A 109 4.25 -14.06 -4.87
C CYS A 109 5.17 -15.18 -5.40
N ARG A 110 5.21 -16.34 -4.72
CA ARG A 110 5.98 -17.54 -5.08
C ARG A 110 5.14 -18.79 -4.92
#